data_AF-A0A0D6JI37-F1
#
_entry.id   AF-A0A0D6JI37-F1
#
_cell.length_a   1.000
_cell.length_b   1.000
_cell.length_c   1.000
_cell.angle_alpha   90.00
_cell.angle_beta   90.00
_cell.angle_gamma   90.00
#
_symmetry.space_group_name_H-M   'P 1'
#
loop_
_entity.id
_entity.type
_entity.pdbx_description
1 polymer ?
#
loop_
_entity_poly.entity_id
_entity_poly.type
_entity_poly.pdbx_seq_one_letter_code
_entity_poly.pdbx_strand_id
1 'polypeptide(L)' 'MLNEVQQEVADLNGRIDALEDPREGYAMVKECIRRRREAGQTIPDDLRRLEAALLRDCLAQSQGR' A
#
# COMPACT_ATOMS: atom_id res chain seq x y z
N MET A 1 -17.14 3.88 15.41
CA MET A 1 -16.71 4.73 14.27
C MET A 1 -15.42 4.13 13.77
N LEU A 2 -15.47 3.38 12.67
CA LEU A 2 -14.23 2.95 12.00
C LEU A 2 -13.57 4.22 11.47
N ASN A 3 -12.36 4.53 11.94
CA ASN A 3 -11.62 5.71 11.57
C ASN A 3 -11.65 5.90 10.05
N GLU A 4 -11.96 7.10 9.54
CA GLU A 4 -11.91 7.43 8.11
C GLU A 4 -10.63 6.93 7.43
N VAL A 5 -9.52 6.94 8.17
CA VAL A 5 -8.23 6.39 7.76
C VAL A 5 -8.27 4.89 7.45
N GLN A 6 -8.98 4.07 8.24
CA GLN A 6 -9.09 2.64 7.97
C GLN A 6 -9.97 2.35 6.76
N GLN A 7 -11.00 3.16 6.53
CA GLN A 7 -11.86 3.02 5.36
C GLN A 7 -11.12 3.40 4.08
N GLU A 8 -10.31 4.48 4.14
CA GLU A 8 -9.47 4.90 3.02
C GLU A 8 -8.38 3.87 2.70
N VAL A 9 -7.78 3.24 3.72
CA VAL A 9 -6.82 2.15 3.50
C VAL A 9 -7.50 0.92 2.92
N ALA A 10 -8.70 0.55 3.37
CA ALA A 10 -9.45 -0.58 2.82
C ALA A 10 -9.83 -0.35 1.34
N ASP A 11 -10.23 0.86 0.97
CA ASP A 11 -10.50 1.25 -0.42
C ASP A 11 -9.24 1.17 -1.28
N LEU A 12 -8.13 1.72 -0.77
CA LEU A 12 -6.83 1.65 -1.43
C LEU A 12 -6.41 0.19 -1.66
N ASN A 13 -6.66 -0.68 -0.69
CA ASN A 13 -6.34 -2.09 -0.76
C ASN A 13 -7.18 -2.81 -1.82
N GLY A 14 -8.48 -2.54 -1.89
CA GLY A 14 -9.34 -3.10 -2.94
C GLY A 14 -8.94 -2.63 -4.35
N ARG A 15 -8.48 -1.39 -4.49
CA ARG A 15 -7.94 -0.88 -5.77
C ARG A 15 -6.62 -1.54 -6.16
N ILE A 16 -5.80 -1.89 -5.18
CA ILE A 16 -4.53 -2.60 -5.39
C ILE A 16 -4.77 -4.07 -5.71
N ASP A 17 -5.74 -4.72 -5.07
CA ASP A 17 -6.15 -6.10 -5.39
C ASP A 17 -6.71 -6.22 -6.81
N ALA A 18 -7.38 -5.15 -7.30
CA ALA A 18 -7.82 -5.05 -8.68
C ALA A 18 -6.67 -4.79 -9.68
N LEU A 19 -5.46 -4.43 -9.22
CA LEU A 19 -4.29 -4.32 -10.09
C LEU A 19 -3.66 -5.70 -10.26
N GLU A 20 -3.45 -6.10 -11.51
CA GLU A 20 -2.78 -7.37 -11.84
C GLU A 20 -1.27 -7.32 -11.52
N ASP A 21 -0.68 -6.12 -11.45
CA ASP A 21 0.74 -5.93 -11.22
C ASP A 21 1.03 -5.41 -9.79
N PRO A 22 1.69 -6.22 -8.92
CA PRO A 22 1.99 -5.81 -7.55
C PRO A 22 2.96 -4.62 -7.48
N ARG A 23 3.70 -4.34 -8.56
CA ARG A 23 4.62 -3.19 -8.64
C ARG A 23 3.87 -1.88 -8.73
N GLU A 24 2.77 -1.85 -9.48
CA GLU A 24 1.90 -0.67 -9.57
C GLU A 24 1.24 -0.40 -8.21
N GLY A 25 0.72 -1.45 -7.57
CA GLY A 25 0.17 -1.34 -6.23
C GLY A 25 1.19 -0.80 -5.22
N TYR A 26 2.42 -1.33 -5.22
CA TYR A 26 3.50 -0.86 -4.36
C TYR A 26 3.86 0.61 -4.61
N ALA A 27 3.96 1.03 -5.87
CA ALA A 27 4.25 2.42 -6.23
C ALA A 27 3.18 3.38 -5.71
N MET A 28 1.90 3.02 -5.82
CA MET A 28 0.79 3.80 -5.31
C MET A 28 0.86 3.96 -3.78
N VAL A 29 1.05 2.87 -3.05
CA VAL A 29 1.16 2.89 -1.58
C VAL A 29 2.35 3.74 -1.15
N LYS A 30 3.51 3.55 -1.79
CA LYS A 30 4.73 4.28 -1.49
C LYS A 30 4.57 5.78 -1.73
N GLU A 31 3.90 6.18 -2.81
CA GLU A 31 3.60 7.59 -3.06
C GLU A 31 2.63 8.15 -2.02
N CYS A 32 1.63 7.36 -1.62
CA CYS A 32 0.67 7.73 -0.58
C CYS A 32 1.35 7.96 0.78
N ILE A 33 2.25 7.05 1.18
CA ILE A 33 3.07 7.16 2.39
C ILE A 33 3.96 8.40 2.31
N ARG A 34 4.61 8.60 1.16
CA ARG A 34 5.49 9.75 0.94
C ARG A 34 4.74 11.08 1.10
N ARG A 35 3.58 11.24 0.45
CA ARG A 35 2.74 12.45 0.58
C ARG A 35 2.31 12.71 2.02
N ARG A 36 1.89 11.67 2.74
CA ARG A 36 1.55 11.78 4.17
C ARG A 36 2.73 12.21 5.03
N ARG A 37 3.91 11.63 4.77
CA ARG A 37 5.14 11.98 5.47
C ARG A 37 5.56 13.43 5.20
N GLU A 38 5.48 13.87 3.94
CA GLU A 38 5.75 15.26 3.53
C GLU A 38 4.73 16.24 4.14
N ALA A 39 3.48 15.81 4.30
CA ALA A 39 2.43 16.57 4.99
C ALA A 39 2.53 16.53 6.53
N GLY A 40 3.50 15.82 7.10
CA GLY A 40 3.64 15.66 8.56
C GLY A 40 2.55 14.80 9.21
N GLN A 41 1.80 14.04 8.42
CA GLN A 41 0.74 13.15 8.89
C GLN A 41 1.31 11.81 9.37
N THR A 42 0.69 11.24 10.41
CA THR A 42 1.03 9.90 10.88
C THR A 42 0.72 8.87 9.80
N ILE A 43 1.72 8.05 9.46
CA ILE A 43 1.51 6.91 8.56
C ILE A 43 0.79 5.82 9.37
N PRO A 44 -0.43 5.40 8.99
CA PRO A 44 -1.10 4.29 9.64
C PRO A 44 -0.32 2.99 9.42
N ASP A 45 -0.34 2.13 10.44
CA ASP A 45 0.37 0.85 10.44
C ASP A 45 -0.10 -0.06 9.29
N ASP A 46 -1.39 0.01 8.94
CA ASP A 46 -1.96 -0.72 7.81
C ASP A 46 -1.30 -0.35 6.46
N LEU A 47 -0.96 0.93 6.23
CA LEU A 47 -0.24 1.34 5.01
C LEU A 47 1.17 0.74 4.95
N ARG A 48 1.89 0.69 6.08
CA ARG A 48 3.21 0.04 6.16
C ARG A 48 3.11 -1.46 5.94
N ARG A 49 2.06 -2.10 6.47
CA ARG A 49 1.80 -3.52 6.24
C ARG A 49 1.52 -3.79 4.76
N LEU A 50 0.74 -2.93 4.11
CA LEU A 50 0.47 -3.01 2.68
C LEU A 50 1.74 -2.91 1.84
N GLU A 51 2.56 -1.89 2.12
CA GLU A 51 3.85 -1.69 1.46
C GLU A 51 4.72 -2.95 1.56
N ALA A 52 4.85 -3.51 2.76
CA ALA A 52 5.67 -4.69 3.00
C ALA A 52 5.12 -5.94 2.30
N ALA A 53 3.79 -6.12 2.28
CA ALA A 53 3.15 -7.23 1.59
C ALA A 53 3.38 -7.17 0.07
N LEU A 54 3.17 -6.00 -0.54
CA LEU A 54 3.36 -5.79 -1.97
C LEU A 54 4.83 -5.89 -2.39
N LEU A 55 5.75 -5.40 -1.55
CA LEU A 55 7.18 -5.58 -1.78
C LEU A 55 7.55 -7.07 -1.79
N ARG A 56 6.99 -7.84 -0.86
CA ARG A 56 7.24 -9.29 -0.79
C ARG A 56 6.66 -10.02 -2.00
N ASP A 57 5.49 -9.61 -2.47
CA ASP A 57 4.87 -10.18 -3.67
C ASP A 57 5.66 -9.83 -4.93
N CYS A 58 6.08 -8.57 -5.08
CA CYS A 58 6.96 -8.11 -6.15
C CYS A 58 8.30 -8.89 -6.18
N LEU A 59 8.91 -9.13 -5.02
CA LEU A 59 10.13 -9.93 -4.90
C LEU A 59 9.88 -11.40 -5.24
N ALA A 60 8.75 -11.97 -4.80
CA ALA A 60 8.36 -13.35 -5.10
C ALA A 60 8.06 -13.57 -6.59
N GLN A 61 7.45 -12.59 -7.26
CA GLN A 61 7.23 -12.65 -8.71
C GLN A 61 8.52 -12.40 -9.51
N SER A 62 9.45 -11.59 -8.98
CA SER A 62 10.73 -11.32 -9.64
C SER A 62 11.77 -12.42 -9.44
N GLN A 63 11.72 -13.15 -8.32
CA GLN A 63 12.44 -14.40 -8.13
C GLN A 63 11.55 -15.55 -8.58
N GLY A 64 11.42 -15.70 -9.90
CA GLY A 64 10.70 -16.82 -10.50
C GLY A 64 11.10 -18.17 -9.88
N ARG A 65 10.09 -19.02 -9.68
CA ARG A 65 10.25 -20.46 -9.50
C ARG A 65 11.12 -21.08 -10.58
#